data_AF-A0A562C0I4-F1
#
_entry.id   AF-A0A562C0I4-F1
#
_cell.length_a   1.000
_cell.length_b   1.000
_cell.length_c   1.000
_cell.angle_alpha   90.00
_cell.angle_beta   90.00
_cell.angle_gamma   90.00
#
_symmetry.space_group_name_H-M   'P 1'
#
loop_
_entity.id
_entity.type
_entity.pdbx_description
1 polymer ?
#
loop_
_entity_poly.entity_id
_entity_poly.type
_entity_poly.pdbx_seq_one_letter_code
_entity_poly.pdbx_strand_id
1 'polypeptide(L)'
;MRTRTIVLIVLAVLAVPVLLVGAVVGYFVVSGTPFWDEWQCSEGEAPYHFADGGTACAAEGSELPEGAQWDPLGNRPFECHDRWGWTEIERIGAEDEGTDCLKEGRPVPDGWREVR
;
A
#
# COMPACT_ATOMS: atom_id res chain seq x y z
N MET A 1 -44.84 17.76 -12.57
CA MET A 1 -43.55 18.16 -13.19
C MET A 1 -42.48 18.49 -12.14
N ARG A 2 -42.74 19.37 -11.16
CA ARG A 2 -41.79 19.74 -10.09
C ARG A 2 -41.07 18.57 -9.39
N THR A 3 -41.78 17.51 -9.01
CA THR A 3 -41.20 16.37 -8.27
C THR A 3 -40.18 15.58 -9.09
N ARG A 4 -40.43 15.42 -10.41
CA ARG A 4 -39.49 14.74 -11.32
C ARG A 4 -38.21 15.55 -11.48
N THR A 5 -38.32 16.87 -11.58
CA THR A 5 -37.17 17.77 -11.66
C THR A 5 -36.32 17.72 -10.39
N ILE A 6 -36.95 17.71 -9.20
CA ILE A 6 -36.25 17.62 -7.91
C ILE A 6 -35.50 16.28 -7.80
N VAL A 7 -36.13 15.16 -8.16
CA VAL A 7 -35.50 13.83 -8.11
C VAL A 7 -34.28 13.76 -9.03
N LEU A 8 -34.37 14.32 -10.24
CA LEU A 8 -33.25 14.35 -11.18
C LEU A 8 -32.07 15.20 -10.66
N ILE A 9 -32.37 16.35 -10.03
CA ILE A 9 -31.34 17.19 -9.43
C ILE A 9 -30.64 16.47 -8.29
N VAL A 10 -31.41 15.81 -7.40
CA VAL A 10 -30.83 15.04 -6.28
C VAL A 10 -29.94 13.91 -6.79
N LEU A 11 -30.38 13.15 -7.80
CA LEU A 11 -29.57 12.09 -8.41
C LEU A 11 -28.30 12.63 -9.05
N ALA A 12 -28.38 13.76 -9.77
CA ALA A 12 -27.20 14.37 -10.39
C ALA A 12 -26.20 14.88 -9.34
N VAL A 13 -26.69 15.49 -8.26
CA VAL A 13 -25.86 15.99 -7.16
C VAL A 13 -25.20 14.84 -6.40
N LEU A 14 -25.86 13.69 -6.25
CA LEU A 14 -25.29 12.51 -5.60
C LEU A 14 -24.36 11.69 -6.51
N ALA A 15 -24.57 11.72 -7.82
CA ALA A 15 -23.73 10.98 -8.76
C ALA A 15 -22.29 11.53 -8.80
N VAL A 16 -22.12 12.85 -8.72
CA VAL A 16 -20.80 13.50 -8.75
C VAL A 16 -19.86 13.04 -7.61
N PRO A 17 -20.25 13.08 -6.32
CA PRO A 17 -19.39 12.60 -5.23
C PRO A 17 -19.16 11.09 -5.31
N VAL A 18 -20.14 10.29 -5.73
CA VAL A 18 -19.95 8.85 -5.91
C VAL A 18 -18.92 8.55 -7.01
N LEU A 19 -18.98 9.27 -8.14
CA LEU A 19 -18.01 9.14 -9.21
C LEU A 19 -16.62 9.64 -8.80
N LEU A 20 -16.53 10.72 -8.03
CA LEU A 20 -15.27 11.23 -7.49
C LEU A 20 -14.62 10.24 -6.54
N VAL A 21 -15.36 9.71 -5.57
CA VAL A 21 -14.87 8.67 -4.65
C VAL A 21 -14.46 7.44 -5.44
N GLY A 22 -15.28 7.00 -6.38
CA GLY A 22 -14.95 5.87 -7.26
C GLY A 22 -13.69 6.11 -8.10
N ALA A 23 -13.47 7.32 -8.61
CA ALA A 23 -12.28 7.67 -9.38
C ALA A 23 -11.02 7.74 -8.52
N VAL A 24 -11.12 8.25 -7.29
CA VAL A 24 -10.02 8.27 -6.32
C VAL A 24 -9.67 6.84 -5.92
N VAL A 25 -10.65 6.03 -5.53
CA VAL A 25 -10.46 4.60 -5.23
C VAL A 25 -9.87 3.86 -6.43
N GLY A 26 -10.43 4.06 -7.62
CA GLY A 26 -9.91 3.47 -8.85
C GLY A 26 -8.47 3.90 -9.14
N TYR A 27 -8.11 5.18 -8.93
CA TYR A 27 -6.74 5.66 -9.10
C TYR A 27 -5.78 4.94 -8.16
N PHE A 28 -6.07 4.85 -6.86
CA PHE A 28 -5.19 4.19 -5.90
C PHE A 28 -5.08 2.68 -6.18
N VAL A 29 -6.19 2.01 -6.49
CA VAL A 29 -6.20 0.58 -6.89
C VAL A 29 -5.37 0.35 -8.16
N VAL A 30 -5.50 1.21 -9.17
CA VAL A 30 -4.78 1.07 -10.45
C VAL A 30 -3.31 1.47 -10.33
N SER A 31 -2.99 2.47 -9.52
CA SER A 31 -1.62 2.99 -9.37
C SER A 31 -0.77 2.21 -8.38
N GLY A 32 -1.34 1.26 -7.63
CA GLY A 32 -0.67 0.60 -6.52
C GLY A 32 -0.12 1.61 -5.49
N THR A 33 -0.69 2.81 -5.45
CA THR A 33 -0.31 3.83 -4.49
C THR A 33 -0.95 3.45 -3.17
N PRO A 34 -0.19 3.44 -2.06
CA PRO A 34 -0.72 3.10 -0.75
C PRO A 34 -2.00 3.87 -0.43
N PHE A 35 -3.11 3.17 -0.19
CA PHE A 35 -4.36 3.82 0.24
C PHE A 35 -4.31 4.17 1.73
N TRP A 36 -3.48 3.42 2.47
CA TRP A 36 -3.25 3.55 3.91
C TRP A 36 -1.74 3.53 4.16
N ASP A 37 -1.33 3.97 5.35
CA ASP A 37 0.06 4.11 5.81
C ASP A 37 0.80 2.75 5.73
N GLU A 38 1.28 2.41 4.53
CA GLU A 38 2.04 1.20 4.19
C GLU A 38 3.50 1.43 4.56
N TRP A 39 3.75 1.25 5.84
CA TRP A 39 5.08 1.38 6.42
C TRP A 39 5.81 0.05 6.34
N GLN A 40 6.97 0.08 5.71
CA GLN A 40 7.97 -0.98 5.76
C GLN A 40 9.20 -0.41 6.46
N CYS A 41 9.40 -0.84 7.70
CA CYS A 41 10.64 -0.62 8.43
C CYS A 41 11.68 -1.68 8.04
N SER A 42 12.95 -1.46 8.40
CA SER A 42 14.01 -2.41 8.09
C SER A 42 13.81 -3.72 8.86
N GLU A 43 14.53 -4.78 8.47
CA GLU A 43 14.52 -6.04 9.22
C GLU A 43 14.89 -5.81 10.69
N GLY A 44 14.03 -6.26 11.61
CA GLY A 44 14.17 -6.05 13.05
C GLY A 44 13.66 -4.70 13.58
N GLU A 45 13.06 -3.87 12.72
CA GLU A 45 12.39 -2.62 13.10
C GLU A 45 10.87 -2.74 12.95
N ALA A 46 10.12 -2.03 13.78
CA ALA A 46 8.68 -1.87 13.68
C ALA A 46 8.28 -0.39 13.57
N PRO A 47 7.12 -0.08 12.95
CA PRO A 47 6.61 1.27 12.92
C PRO A 47 6.01 1.67 14.27
N TYR A 48 6.21 2.93 14.64
CA TYR A 48 5.52 3.59 15.76
C TYR A 48 4.93 4.92 15.28
N HIS A 49 3.92 5.41 16.01
CA HIS A 49 3.22 6.65 15.70
C HIS A 49 2.97 7.50 16.94
N PHE A 50 2.72 8.79 16.75
CA PHE A 50 2.28 9.69 17.80
C PHE A 50 0.78 9.99 17.70
N ALA A 51 0.15 10.31 18.82
CA ALA A 51 -1.30 10.59 18.87
C ALA A 51 -1.70 11.88 18.13
N ASP A 52 -0.79 12.84 18.04
CA ASP A 52 -0.92 14.10 17.29
C ASP A 52 -0.49 13.98 15.82
N GLY A 53 0.00 12.80 15.41
CA GLY A 53 0.34 12.45 14.04
C GLY A 53 1.85 12.33 13.80
N GLY A 54 2.20 11.62 12.73
CA GLY A 54 3.56 11.26 12.40
C GLY A 54 3.87 9.81 12.76
N THR A 55 4.60 9.15 11.85
CA THR A 55 4.99 7.75 11.93
C THR A 55 6.50 7.65 11.68
N ALA A 56 7.18 6.70 12.32
CA ALA A 56 8.61 6.44 12.17
C ALA A 56 8.93 4.97 12.49
N CYS A 57 10.16 4.53 12.19
CA CYS A 57 10.65 3.18 12.47
C CYS A 57 11.60 3.18 13.67
N ALA A 58 11.53 2.13 14.49
CA ALA A 58 12.50 1.86 15.55
C ALA A 58 12.70 0.35 15.72
N ALA A 59 13.84 -0.05 16.28
CA ALA A 59 14.12 -1.45 16.57
C ALA A 59 13.04 -2.06 17.48
N GLU A 60 12.57 -3.27 17.16
CA GLU A 60 11.55 -3.94 17.95
C GLU A 60 11.96 -4.08 19.42
N GLY A 61 11.08 -3.69 20.34
CA GLY A 61 11.34 -3.74 21.77
C GLY A 61 12.26 -2.64 22.32
N SER A 62 12.70 -1.69 21.48
CA SER A 62 13.40 -0.49 21.96
C SER A 62 12.47 0.47 22.72
N GLU A 63 13.07 1.33 23.55
CA GLU A 63 12.32 2.43 24.17
C GLU A 63 11.90 3.43 23.08
N LEU A 64 10.59 3.71 23.05
CA LEU A 64 10.02 4.69 22.14
C LEU A 64 10.17 6.11 22.69
N PRO A 65 10.20 7.13 21.82
CA PRO A 65 10.08 8.52 22.23
C PRO A 65 8.84 8.77 23.11
N GLU A 66 8.88 9.78 23.97
CA GLU A 66 7.75 10.12 24.83
C GLU A 66 6.49 10.41 24.00
N GLY A 67 5.39 9.74 24.34
CA GLY A 67 4.10 9.89 23.64
C GLY A 67 3.94 9.07 22.36
N ALA A 68 4.99 8.37 21.91
CA ALA A 68 4.90 7.41 20.82
C ALA A 68 4.32 6.07 21.28
N GLN A 69 3.63 5.40 20.36
CA GLN A 69 3.11 4.05 20.54
C GLN A 69 3.44 3.21 19.32
N TRP A 70 3.76 1.93 19.53
CA TRP A 70 3.92 0.99 18.43
C TRP A 70 2.64 0.96 17.58
N ASP A 71 2.80 0.94 16.26
CA ASP A 71 1.69 0.69 15.36
C ASP A 71 1.18 -0.75 15.64
N PRO A 72 -0.08 -0.91 16.09
CA PRO A 72 -0.62 -2.21 16.50
C PRO A 72 -0.72 -3.21 15.34
N LEU A 73 -0.70 -2.72 14.11
CA LEU A 73 -0.75 -3.52 12.90
C LEU A 73 0.66 -3.78 12.34
N GLY A 74 1.71 -3.22 12.94
CA GLY A 74 3.12 -3.50 12.64
C GLY A 74 3.52 -3.20 11.19
N ASN A 75 4.60 -3.85 10.74
CA ASN A 75 5.02 -3.79 9.34
C ASN A 75 3.92 -4.38 8.45
N ARG A 76 3.52 -3.63 7.43
CA ARG A 76 2.55 -4.07 6.41
C ARG A 76 3.16 -3.93 5.02
N PRO A 77 4.23 -4.68 4.70
CA PRO A 77 4.80 -4.65 3.37
C PRO A 77 3.82 -5.31 2.39
N PHE A 78 3.53 -4.68 1.26
CA PHE A 78 2.91 -5.39 0.15
C PHE A 78 3.82 -6.52 -0.34
N GLU A 79 3.25 -7.69 -0.65
CA GLU A 79 3.91 -8.75 -1.41
C GLU A 79 4.31 -8.19 -2.78
N CYS A 80 5.40 -8.69 -3.38
CA CYS A 80 5.94 -8.11 -4.60
C CYS A 80 4.93 -8.07 -5.75
N HIS A 81 4.05 -9.06 -5.85
CA HIS A 81 2.98 -9.10 -6.86
C HIS A 81 1.84 -8.10 -6.62
N ASP A 82 1.70 -7.59 -5.41
CA ASP A 82 0.71 -6.55 -5.09
C ASP A 82 1.27 -5.12 -5.32
N ARG A 83 2.58 -4.99 -5.59
CA ARG A 83 3.23 -3.70 -5.86
C ARG A 83 3.18 -3.38 -7.35
N TRP A 84 2.43 -2.35 -7.74
CA TRP A 84 2.38 -1.90 -9.13
C TRP A 84 3.74 -1.41 -9.64
N GLY A 85 4.13 -1.83 -10.85
CA GLY A 85 5.44 -1.52 -11.42
C GLY A 85 6.58 -2.33 -10.81
N TRP A 86 6.27 -3.45 -10.15
CA TRP A 86 7.24 -4.44 -9.69
C TRP A 86 6.86 -5.83 -10.21
N THR A 87 7.89 -6.64 -10.39
CA THR A 87 7.84 -8.02 -10.87
C THR A 87 8.43 -8.87 -9.77
N GLU A 88 7.67 -9.84 -9.30
CA GLU A 88 8.17 -10.81 -8.33
C GLU A 88 9.20 -11.71 -9.01
N ILE A 89 10.36 -11.87 -8.38
CA ILE A 89 11.45 -12.72 -8.86
C ILE A 89 11.89 -13.69 -7.77
N GLU A 90 12.30 -14.88 -8.17
CA GLU A 90 12.85 -15.91 -7.28
C GLU A 90 14.23 -16.37 -7.75
N ARG A 91 15.06 -16.81 -6.81
CA ARG A 91 16.41 -17.29 -7.11
C ARG A 91 16.33 -18.70 -7.67
N ILE A 92 16.98 -18.93 -8.82
CA ILE A 92 17.01 -20.24 -9.49
C ILE A 92 17.76 -21.25 -8.61
N GLY A 93 17.08 -22.32 -8.18
CA GLY A 93 17.66 -23.37 -7.35
C GLY A 93 17.70 -23.06 -5.85
N ALA A 94 16.98 -22.03 -5.41
CA ALA A 94 16.79 -21.68 -4.01
C ALA A 94 15.33 -21.24 -3.76
N GLU A 95 14.38 -21.99 -4.33
CA GLU A 95 12.94 -21.69 -4.24
C GLU A 95 12.43 -21.62 -2.79
N ASP A 96 13.07 -22.34 -1.87
CA ASP A 96 12.72 -22.34 -0.44
C ASP A 96 13.19 -21.07 0.32
N GLU A 97 14.03 -20.22 -0.29
CA GLU A 97 14.52 -18.97 0.32
C GLU A 97 13.53 -17.80 0.17
N GLY A 98 12.44 -17.98 -0.59
CA GLY A 98 11.43 -16.96 -0.84
C GLY A 98 11.71 -16.11 -2.09
N THR A 99 10.93 -15.04 -2.23
CA THR A 99 10.89 -14.18 -3.42
C THR A 99 11.35 -12.75 -3.10
N ASP A 100 11.74 -12.01 -4.14
CA ASP A 100 12.19 -10.62 -4.08
C ASP A 100 11.47 -9.77 -5.15
N CYS A 101 11.57 -8.44 -5.06
CA CYS A 101 10.88 -7.53 -5.96
C CYS A 101 11.86 -6.86 -6.94
N LEU A 102 11.62 -7.03 -8.24
CA LEU A 102 12.32 -6.30 -9.31
C LEU A 102 11.42 -5.20 -9.87
N LYS A 103 11.92 -3.97 -10.00
CA LYS A 103 11.14 -2.92 -10.66
C LYS A 103 10.87 -3.28 -12.13
N GLU A 104 9.62 -3.17 -12.58
CA GLU A 104 9.18 -3.57 -13.90
C GLU A 104 10.00 -2.88 -15.01
N GLY A 105 10.29 -3.62 -16.08
CA GLY A 105 11.10 -3.15 -17.20
C GLY A 105 12.61 -3.11 -16.93
N ARG A 106 13.07 -3.53 -15.74
CA ARG A 106 14.48 -3.79 -15.46
C ARG A 106 14.83 -5.21 -15.89
N PRO A 107 16.07 -5.46 -16.35
CA PRO A 107 16.51 -6.81 -16.67
C PRO A 107 16.54 -7.67 -15.39
N VAL A 108 16.03 -8.90 -15.49
CA VAL A 108 16.13 -9.90 -14.43
C VAL A 108 17.61 -10.22 -14.18
N PRO A 109 18.11 -10.14 -12.94
CA PRO A 109 19.51 -10.46 -12.64
C PRO A 109 19.86 -11.92 -12.94
N ASP A 110 21.13 -12.18 -13.25
CA ASP A 110 21.62 -13.55 -13.46
C ASP A 110 21.35 -14.43 -12.23
N GLY A 111 20.85 -15.64 -12.46
CA GLY A 111 20.49 -16.57 -11.39
C GLY A 111 19.11 -16.32 -10.76
N TRP A 112 18.30 -15.43 -11.34
CA TRP A 112 16.91 -15.18 -10.94
C TRP A 112 15.94 -15.48 -12.09
N ARG A 113 14.68 -15.73 -11.76
CA ARG A 113 13.57 -15.83 -12.72
C ARG A 113 12.34 -15.10 -12.19
N GLU A 114 11.49 -14.63 -13.09
CA GLU A 114 10.17 -14.10 -12.70
C GLU A 114 9.30 -15.23 -12.16
N VAL A 115 8.59 -14.95 -11.06
CA VAL A 115 7.53 -15.80 -10.54
C VAL A 115 6.30 -15.59 -11.43
N ARG A 116 5.73 -16.67 -11.98
CA ARG A 116 4.59 -16.63 -12.92
C ARG A 116 3.32 -17.16 -12.29
#